data_AF-A0A672QXU1-F1
#
_entry.id   AF-A0A672QXU1-F1
#
_cell.length_a   1.000
_cell.length_b   1.000
_cell.length_c   1.000
_cell.angle_alpha   90.00
_cell.angle_beta   90.00
_cell.angle_gamma   90.00
#
_symmetry.space_group_name_H-M   'P 1'
#
loop_
_entity.id
_entity.type
_entity.pdbx_description
1 polymer ?
#
loop_
_entity_poly.entity_id
_entity_poly.type
_entity_poly.pdbx_seq_one_letter_code
_entity_poly.pdbx_strand_id
1 'polypeptide(L)'
;LCPPALLAYVKDYIRQNGLLTLSVLAVITGCVMGFMLRGLDLSPQAKIYFSFPGELLMRILKMLILPLITSSLMSGLSSMESKACCRMGVLTVTYYLWTTFIAVVVGIVLVLIIKPGYGTHLESSRLGGGQVITSADALLDLVRYDCPKHL
;
A
#
# COMPACT_ATOMS: atom_id res chain seq x y z
N LEU A 1 -25.18 28.24 23.33
CA LEU A 1 -24.29 29.33 22.83
C LEU A 1 -22.96 29.26 23.61
N CYS A 2 -22.10 28.26 23.32
CA CYS A 2 -20.77 28.13 23.93
C CYS A 2 -19.69 27.80 22.88
N PRO A 3 -19.43 28.67 21.88
CA PRO A 3 -18.40 28.40 20.88
C PRO A 3 -16.92 28.70 21.28
N PRO A 4 -16.56 29.55 22.28
CA PRO A 4 -15.16 29.96 22.41
C PRO A 4 -14.24 28.94 23.12
N ALA A 5 -14.76 28.13 24.05
CA ALA A 5 -13.95 27.17 24.80
C ALA A 5 -13.57 25.93 23.98
N LEU A 6 -14.47 25.48 23.10
CA LEU A 6 -14.24 24.32 22.22
C LEU A 6 -13.22 24.68 21.12
N LEU A 7 -13.25 25.91 20.61
CA LEU A 7 -12.32 26.37 19.59
C LEU A 7 -10.89 26.55 20.16
N ALA A 8 -10.77 26.98 21.42
CA ALA A 8 -9.49 27.01 22.13
C ALA A 8 -8.91 25.59 22.34
N TYR A 9 -9.73 24.64 22.81
CA TYR A 9 -9.33 23.25 22.99
C TYR A 9 -8.90 22.58 21.67
N VAL A 10 -9.68 22.79 20.60
CA VAL A 10 -9.34 22.29 19.26
C VAL A 10 -8.05 22.93 18.74
N LYS A 11 -7.84 24.23 18.98
CA LYS A 11 -6.62 24.93 18.56
C LYS A 11 -5.38 24.43 19.31
N ASP A 12 -5.48 24.16 20.61
CA ASP A 12 -4.38 23.60 21.40
C ASP A 12 -4.08 22.15 20.99
N TYR A 13 -5.12 21.35 20.74
CA TYR A 13 -4.97 19.97 20.23
C TYR A 13 -4.34 19.94 18.82
N ILE A 14 -4.74 20.85 17.92
CA ILE A 14 -4.13 21.01 16.59
C ILE A 14 -2.67 21.44 16.70
N ARG A 15 -2.30 22.24 17.71
CA ARG A 15 -0.90 22.62 17.91
C ARG A 15 -0.03 21.46 18.40
N GLN A 16 -0.62 20.54 19.17
CA GLN A 16 0.07 19.39 19.72
C GLN A 16 0.15 18.21 18.72
N ASN A 17 -0.89 18.01 17.90
CA ASN A 17 -1.01 16.91 16.93
C ASN A 17 -1.09 17.38 15.47
N GLY A 18 -0.41 18.50 15.14
CA GLY A 18 -0.58 19.19 13.87
C GLY A 18 -0.38 18.34 12.63
N LEU A 19 0.63 17.45 12.64
CA LEU A 19 0.93 16.58 11.49
C LEU A 19 -0.16 15.53 11.22
N LEU A 20 -0.68 14.91 12.29
CA LEU A 20 -1.74 13.90 12.19
C LEU A 20 -3.04 14.52 11.70
N THR A 21 -3.41 15.69 12.26
CA THR A 21 -4.61 16.40 11.84
C THR A 21 -4.52 16.88 10.39
N LEU A 22 -3.35 17.33 9.93
CA LEU A 22 -3.14 17.76 8.54
C LEU A 22 -3.25 16.58 7.58
N SER A 23 -2.66 15.42 7.90
CA SER A 23 -2.77 14.20 7.08
C SER A 23 -4.20 13.71 6.94
N VAL A 24 -4.97 13.68 8.05
CA VAL A 24 -6.38 13.26 8.01
C VAL A 24 -7.21 14.25 7.20
N LEU A 25 -7.03 15.56 7.41
CA LEU A 25 -7.71 16.59 6.63
C LEU A 25 -7.34 16.50 5.14
N ALA A 26 -6.09 16.25 4.79
CA ALA A 26 -5.64 16.09 3.40
C ALA A 26 -6.28 14.88 2.70
N VAL A 27 -6.46 13.76 3.40
CA VAL A 27 -7.16 12.58 2.85
C VAL A 27 -8.64 12.91 2.63
N ILE A 28 -9.30 13.53 3.61
CA ILE A 28 -10.72 13.88 3.51
C ILE A 28 -10.95 14.88 2.37
N THR A 29 -10.18 15.97 2.32
CA THR A 29 -10.29 16.97 1.24
C THR A 29 -9.93 16.37 -0.11
N GLY A 30 -8.91 15.51 -0.19
CA GLY A 30 -8.54 14.80 -1.41
C GLY A 30 -9.64 13.87 -1.93
N CYS A 31 -10.30 13.10 -1.06
CA CYS A 31 -11.43 12.24 -1.42
C CYS A 31 -12.63 13.06 -1.90
N VAL A 32 -13.01 14.12 -1.17
CA VAL A 32 -14.13 14.99 -1.54
C VAL A 32 -13.85 15.68 -2.88
N MET A 33 -12.66 16.24 -3.04
CA MET A 33 -12.26 16.92 -4.27
C MET A 33 -12.19 15.94 -5.45
N GLY A 34 -11.66 14.74 -5.25
CA GLY A 34 -11.63 13.69 -6.27
C GLY A 34 -13.02 13.21 -6.70
N PHE A 35 -13.97 13.11 -5.77
CA PHE A 35 -15.36 12.76 -6.09
C PHE A 35 -16.08 13.89 -6.83
N MET A 36 -15.89 15.15 -6.41
CA MET A 36 -16.45 16.32 -7.09
C MET A 36 -15.90 16.47 -8.52
N LEU A 37 -14.59 16.26 -8.73
CA LEU A 37 -13.95 16.29 -10.05
C LEU A 37 -14.40 15.15 -10.98
N ARG A 38 -14.97 14.07 -10.44
CA ARG A 38 -15.52 12.97 -11.23
C ARG A 38 -16.96 13.24 -11.70
N GLY A 39 -17.73 14.04 -10.97
CA GLY A 39 -19.09 14.43 -11.33
C GLY A 39 -19.19 15.52 -12.39
N LEU A 40 -18.10 16.25 -12.62
CA LEU A 40 -17.96 17.25 -13.68
C LEU A 40 -17.03 16.62 -14.72
N ASP A 41 -17.51 16.22 -15.90
CA ASP A 41 -16.70 15.61 -16.97
C ASP A 41 -15.60 16.57 -17.47
N LEU A 42 -14.53 16.73 -16.69
CA LEU A 42 -13.46 17.68 -16.94
C LEU A 42 -12.37 17.09 -17.83
N SER A 43 -11.91 17.94 -18.75
CA SER A 43 -10.86 17.70 -19.75
C SER A 43 -9.62 16.97 -19.18
N PRO A 44 -9.04 16.01 -19.92
CA PRO A 44 -7.91 15.18 -19.46
C PRO A 44 -6.68 15.99 -19.02
N GLN A 45 -6.53 17.21 -19.51
CA GLN A 45 -5.42 18.09 -19.15
C GLN A 45 -5.45 18.53 -17.68
N ALA A 46 -6.64 18.82 -17.12
CA ALA A 46 -6.77 19.25 -15.71
C ALA A 46 -6.39 18.13 -14.73
N LYS A 47 -6.62 16.87 -15.10
CA LYS A 47 -6.25 15.70 -14.28
C LYS A 47 -4.73 15.56 -14.13
N ILE A 48 -3.97 15.86 -15.19
CA ILE A 48 -2.50 15.76 -15.17
C ILE A 48 -1.91 16.77 -14.19
N TYR A 49 -2.38 18.02 -14.22
CA TYR A 49 -1.92 19.05 -13.29
C TYR A 49 -2.30 18.75 -11.83
N PHE A 50 -3.49 18.18 -11.58
CA PHE A 50 -3.94 17.84 -10.24
C PHE A 50 -3.19 16.65 -9.63
N SER A 51 -2.81 15.65 -10.44
CA SER A 51 -2.06 14.48 -9.97
C SER A 51 -0.55 14.73 -9.81
N PHE A 52 -0.01 15.79 -10.41
CA PHE A 52 1.41 16.15 -10.36
C PHE A 52 2.03 16.18 -8.95
N PRO A 53 1.44 16.84 -7.92
CA PRO A 53 2.00 16.82 -6.57
C PRO A 53 2.03 15.42 -5.94
N GLY A 54 1.06 14.57 -6.25
CA GLY A 54 1.02 13.18 -5.76
C GLY A 54 2.10 12.31 -6.42
N GLU A 55 2.32 12.47 -7.72
CA GLU A 55 3.40 11.80 -8.45
C GLU A 55 4.78 12.20 -7.93
N LEU A 56 4.98 13.49 -7.65
CA LEU A 56 6.24 13.99 -7.08
C LEU A 56 6.52 13.35 -5.70
N LEU A 57 5.52 13.29 -4.83
CA LEU A 57 5.62 12.64 -3.52
C LEU A 57 5.99 11.16 -3.67
N MET A 58 5.30 10.42 -4.54
CA MET A 58 5.57 9.01 -4.79
C MET A 58 6.99 8.78 -5.33
N ARG A 59 7.50 9.68 -6.17
CA ARG A 59 8.87 9.60 -6.71
C ARG A 59 9.91 9.80 -5.60
N ILE A 60 9.71 10.79 -4.73
CA ILE A 60 10.61 11.05 -3.60
C ILE A 60 10.63 9.86 -2.64
N LEU A 61 9.46 9.30 -2.30
CA LEU A 61 9.37 8.14 -1.41
C LEU A 61 10.05 6.90 -1.99
N LYS A 62 9.86 6.62 -3.29
CA LYS A 62 10.51 5.48 -3.97
C LYS A 62 12.04 5.64 -4.06
N MET A 63 12.55 6.86 -4.20
CA MET A 63 14.00 7.10 -4.19
C MET A 63 14.61 6.88 -2.79
N LEU A 64 13.83 7.19 -1.75
CA LEU A 64 14.25 7.07 -0.35
C LEU A 64 14.14 5.62 0.17
N ILE A 65 13.16 4.85 -0.31
CA ILE A 65 12.89 3.51 0.23
C ILE A 65 14.07 2.53 0.04
N LEU A 66 14.70 2.53 -1.13
CA LEU A 66 15.79 1.62 -1.47
C LEU A 66 17.02 1.80 -0.54
N PRO A 67 17.59 3.01 -0.37
CA PRO A 67 18.75 3.22 0.51
C PRO A 67 18.41 3.10 2.01
N LEU A 68 17.19 3.45 2.44
CA LEU A 68 16.82 3.29 3.85
C LEU A 68 16.65 1.83 4.23
N ILE A 69 16.03 1.01 3.38
CA ILE A 69 15.84 -0.41 3.68
C ILE A 69 17.19 -1.10 3.79
N THR A 70 18.10 -0.90 2.82
CA THR A 70 19.40 -1.59 2.84
C THR A 70 20.26 -1.17 4.03
N SER A 71 20.34 0.12 4.35
CA SER A 71 21.08 0.61 5.51
C SER A 71 20.48 0.15 6.85
N SER A 72 19.16 0.19 6.99
CA SER A 72 18.45 -0.26 8.19
C SER A 72 18.60 -1.76 8.40
N LEU A 73 18.51 -2.58 7.34
CA LEU A 73 18.71 -4.02 7.42
C LEU A 73 20.16 -4.36 7.78
N MET A 74 21.13 -3.71 7.16
CA MET A 74 22.55 -3.95 7.44
C MET A 74 22.90 -3.62 8.90
N SER A 75 22.45 -2.46 9.41
CA SER A 75 22.67 -2.08 10.81
C SER A 75 21.85 -2.92 11.80
N GLY A 76 20.67 -3.39 11.41
CA GLY A 76 19.84 -4.26 12.24
C GLY A 76 20.49 -5.63 12.41
N LEU A 77 20.93 -6.23 11.31
CA LEU A 77 21.56 -7.55 11.30
C LEU A 77 22.94 -7.55 11.95
N SER A 78 23.73 -6.47 11.82
CA SER A 78 25.07 -6.40 12.43
C SER A 78 25.05 -6.37 13.96
N SER A 79 23.94 -5.91 14.56
CA SER A 79 23.77 -5.82 16.01
C SER A 79 23.30 -7.12 16.68
N MET A 80 22.89 -8.12 15.89
CA MET A 80 22.26 -9.34 16.39
C MET A 80 23.14 -10.58 16.16
N GLU A 81 23.16 -11.50 17.12
CA GLU A 81 23.82 -12.79 16.95
C GLU A 81 23.11 -13.64 15.87
N SER A 82 23.86 -14.34 15.03
CA SER A 82 23.34 -15.13 13.90
C SER A 82 22.24 -16.13 14.28
N LYS A 83 22.38 -16.78 15.44
CA LYS A 83 21.37 -17.72 15.97
C LYS A 83 20.07 -17.00 16.39
N ALA A 84 20.19 -15.84 17.02
CA ALA A 84 19.05 -15.04 17.42
C ALA A 84 18.30 -14.47 16.20
N CYS A 85 19.04 -14.02 15.17
CA CYS A 85 18.47 -13.58 13.90
C CYS A 85 17.65 -14.68 13.22
N CYS A 86 18.18 -15.90 13.13
CA CYS A 86 17.44 -17.02 12.52
C CYS A 86 16.16 -17.36 13.30
N ARG A 87 16.19 -17.37 14.63
CA ARG A 87 15.00 -17.62 15.46
C ARG A 87 13.92 -16.55 15.27
N MET A 88 14.29 -15.27 15.24
CA MET A 88 13.36 -14.17 14.99
C MET A 88 12.81 -14.22 13.56
N GLY A 89 13.65 -14.57 12.58
CA GLY A 89 13.25 -14.74 11.18
C GLY A 89 12.20 -15.84 11.01
N VAL A 90 12.45 -17.03 11.56
CA VAL A 90 11.51 -18.16 11.48
C VAL A 90 10.18 -17.80 12.15
N LEU A 91 10.20 -17.20 13.35
CA LEU A 91 8.98 -16.77 14.04
C LEU A 91 8.18 -15.77 13.18
N THR A 92 8.87 -14.81 12.58
CA THR A 92 8.27 -13.78 11.71
C THR A 92 7.65 -14.40 10.46
N VAL A 93 8.37 -15.30 9.79
CA VAL A 93 7.85 -16.01 8.59
C VAL A 93 6.62 -16.85 8.94
N THR A 94 6.68 -17.65 10.02
CA THR A 94 5.54 -18.44 10.47
C THR A 94 4.34 -17.55 10.81
N TYR A 95 4.56 -16.42 11.48
CA TYR A 95 3.51 -15.45 11.77
C TYR A 95 2.87 -14.87 10.50
N TYR A 96 3.69 -14.47 9.51
CA TYR A 96 3.19 -13.94 8.24
C TYR A 96 2.41 -14.97 7.42
N LEU A 97 2.87 -16.22 7.39
CA LEU A 97 2.16 -17.30 6.72
C LEU A 97 0.80 -17.54 7.38
N TRP A 98 0.75 -17.55 8.72
CA TRP A 98 -0.49 -17.77 9.46
C TRP A 98 -1.51 -16.65 9.22
N THR A 99 -1.10 -15.38 9.32
CA THR A 99 -2.01 -14.25 9.09
C THR A 99 -2.46 -14.17 7.63
N THR A 100 -1.59 -14.52 6.66
CA THR A 100 -1.96 -14.55 5.24
C THR A 100 -2.98 -15.65 4.97
N PHE A 101 -2.79 -16.83 5.56
CA PHE A 101 -3.74 -17.93 5.45
C PHE A 101 -5.13 -17.53 5.98
N ILE A 102 -5.20 -16.92 7.17
CA ILE A 102 -6.46 -16.43 7.73
C ILE A 102 -7.08 -15.35 6.82
N ALA A 103 -6.29 -14.39 6.34
CA ALA A 103 -6.77 -13.33 5.45
C ALA A 103 -7.34 -13.88 4.14
N VAL A 104 -6.71 -14.90 3.54
CA VAL A 104 -7.19 -15.57 2.33
C VAL A 104 -8.50 -16.31 2.60
N VAL A 105 -8.61 -17.06 3.70
CA VAL A 105 -9.84 -17.77 4.07
C VAL A 105 -10.99 -16.76 4.25
N VAL A 106 -10.76 -15.68 4.98
CA VAL A 106 -11.76 -14.61 5.18
C VAL A 106 -12.13 -13.95 3.85
N GLY A 107 -11.16 -13.67 2.97
CA GLY A 107 -11.40 -13.10 1.65
C GLY A 107 -12.26 -14.00 0.75
N ILE A 108 -11.98 -15.31 0.75
CA ILE A 108 -12.76 -16.31 0.00
C ILE A 108 -14.19 -16.37 0.55
N VAL A 109 -14.36 -16.46 1.87
CA VAL A 109 -15.69 -16.49 2.50
C VAL A 109 -16.48 -15.22 2.16
N LEU A 110 -15.85 -14.05 2.23
CA LEU A 110 -16.49 -12.77 1.93
C LEU A 110 -16.92 -12.68 0.46
N VAL A 111 -16.06 -13.10 -0.48
CA VAL A 111 -16.37 -13.15 -1.92
C VAL A 111 -17.51 -14.13 -2.21
N LEU A 112 -17.53 -15.29 -1.55
CA LEU A 112 -18.60 -16.28 -1.73
C LEU A 112 -19.96 -15.80 -1.18
N ILE A 113 -19.96 -14.96 -0.14
CA ILE A 113 -21.18 -14.37 0.45
C ILE A 113 -21.69 -13.21 -0.41
N ILE A 114 -20.82 -12.22 -0.69
CA ILE A 114 -21.20 -11.00 -1.42
C ILE A 114 -21.44 -11.31 -2.90
N LYS A 115 -20.73 -12.31 -3.45
CA LYS A 115 -20.73 -12.68 -4.86
C LYS A 115 -20.58 -11.46 -5.78
N PRO A 116 -19.48 -10.69 -5.64
CA PRO A 116 -19.25 -9.54 -6.51
C PRO A 116 -19.11 -10.03 -7.96
N GLY A 117 -20.04 -9.65 -8.84
CA GLY A 117 -19.98 -10.02 -10.27
C GLY A 117 -21.32 -10.40 -10.92
N TYR A 118 -22.39 -10.63 -10.16
CA TYR A 118 -23.75 -10.80 -10.71
C TYR A 118 -24.29 -9.45 -11.24
N GLY A 119 -23.80 -9.02 -12.40
CA GLY A 119 -24.24 -7.77 -13.05
C GLY A 119 -23.23 -7.11 -13.97
N THR A 120 -21.98 -7.59 -14.02
CA THR A 120 -20.96 -7.07 -14.93
C THR A 120 -20.77 -8.02 -16.10
N HIS A 121 -21.26 -7.64 -17.29
CA HIS A 121 -20.83 -8.21 -18.56
C HIS A 121 -19.34 -7.83 -18.75
N LEU A 122 -18.45 -8.56 -18.08
CA LEU A 122 -17.02 -8.44 -18.30
C LEU A 122 -16.75 -9.05 -19.66
N GLU A 123 -16.56 -8.18 -20.64
CA GLU A 123 -16.14 -8.51 -21.99
C GLU A 123 -14.85 -9.35 -21.89
N SER A 124 -15.01 -10.66 -21.99
CA SER A 124 -13.98 -11.69 -21.87
C SER A 124 -13.01 -11.73 -23.07
N SER A 125 -12.85 -10.61 -23.78
CA SER A 125 -12.17 -10.52 -25.07
C SER A 125 -10.72 -10.03 -25.00
N ARG A 126 -10.11 -9.89 -23.81
CA ARG A 126 -8.69 -9.51 -23.66
C ARG A 126 -7.82 -10.48 -22.85
N LEU A 127 -8.34 -11.66 -22.50
CA LEU A 127 -7.64 -12.62 -21.63
C LEU A 127 -7.05 -13.85 -22.34
N GLY A 128 -7.01 -13.88 -23.68
CA GLY A 128 -6.52 -15.03 -24.45
C GLY A 128 -5.06 -14.96 -24.92
N GLY A 129 -4.32 -13.89 -24.63
CA GLY A 129 -2.99 -13.63 -25.22
C GLY A 129 -1.82 -13.55 -24.24
N GLY A 130 -2.04 -13.79 -22.95
CA GLY A 130 -0.96 -13.87 -21.98
C GLY A 130 -0.29 -15.24 -22.07
N GLN A 131 1.04 -15.29 -22.15
CA GLN A 131 1.78 -16.55 -22.07
C GLN A 131 1.31 -17.33 -20.83
N VAL A 132 0.94 -18.60 -21.01
CA VAL A 132 0.64 -19.51 -19.92
C VAL A 132 1.96 -19.78 -19.20
N ILE A 133 2.33 -18.90 -18.27
CA ILE A 133 3.46 -19.12 -17.36
C ILE A 133 3.01 -20.23 -16.43
N THR A 134 3.70 -21.37 -16.47
CA THR A 134 3.42 -22.46 -15.55
C THR A 134 3.77 -22.00 -14.13
N SER A 135 2.99 -22.39 -13.12
CA SER A 135 3.25 -21.94 -11.74
C SER A 135 4.64 -22.33 -11.24
N ALA A 136 5.20 -23.44 -11.74
CA ALA A 136 6.58 -23.84 -11.49
C ALA A 136 7.60 -22.86 -12.08
N ASP A 137 7.32 -22.27 -13.26
CA ASP A 137 8.19 -21.29 -13.91
C ASP A 137 8.20 -19.98 -13.12
N ALA A 138 7.04 -19.55 -12.60
CA ALA A 138 6.95 -18.38 -11.72
C ALA A 138 7.71 -18.56 -10.40
N LEU A 139 7.67 -19.76 -9.80
CA LEU A 139 8.46 -20.06 -8.61
C LEU A 139 9.96 -20.14 -8.93
N LEU A 140 10.33 -20.73 -10.06
CA LEU A 140 11.72 -20.77 -10.53
C LEU A 140 12.25 -19.35 -10.81
N ASP A 141 11.45 -18.47 -11.39
CA ASP A 141 11.80 -17.07 -11.62
C ASP A 141 11.97 -16.29 -10.32
N LEU A 142 11.10 -16.51 -9.33
CA LEU A 142 11.23 -15.89 -8.00
C LEU A 142 12.54 -16.32 -7.31
N VAL A 143 12.82 -17.62 -7.28
CA VAL A 143 14.07 -18.17 -6.70
C VAL A 143 15.30 -17.63 -7.46
N ARG A 144 15.19 -17.47 -8.78
CA ARG A 144 16.26 -16.91 -9.61
C ARG A 144 16.48 -15.41 -9.40
N TYR A 145 15.43 -14.66 -9.03
CA TYR A 145 15.52 -13.25 -8.68
C TYR A 145 16.19 -13.04 -7.30
N ASP A 146 15.86 -13.89 -6.32
CA ASP A 146 16.38 -13.81 -4.95
C ASP A 146 17.87 -14.23 -4.86
N CYS A 147 18.29 -15.17 -5.71
CA CYS A 147 19.69 -15.55 -5.88
C CYS A 147 20.27 -14.89 -7.16
N PRO A 148 20.73 -13.63 -7.08
CA PRO A 148 21.31 -12.96 -8.23
C PRO A 148 22.53 -13.75 -8.70
N LYS A 149 22.47 -14.25 -9.95
CA LYS A 149 23.54 -15.05 -10.58
C LYS A 149 24.76 -14.22 -11.01
N HIS A 150 24.79 -12.95 -10.62
CA HIS A 150 25.89 -12.03 -10.89
C HIS A 150 26.39 -11.49 -9.54
N LEU A 151 27.22 -12.32 -8.89
CA LEU A 151 28.27 -11.85 -8.00
C LEU A 151 29.60 -12.01 -8.75
#